data_AF-A0A8D8BMU4-F1
#
_entry.id   AF-A0A8D8BMU4-F1
#
_cell.length_a   1.000
_cell.length_b   1.000
_cell.length_c   1.000
_cell.angle_alpha   90.00
_cell.angle_beta   90.00
_cell.angle_gamma   90.00
#
_symmetry.space_group_name_H-M   'P 1'
#
loop_
_entity.id
_entity.type
_entity.pdbx_description
1 polymer ?
#
loop_
_entity_poly.entity_id
_entity_poly.type
_entity_poly.pdbx_seq_one_letter_code
_entity_poly.pdbx_strand_id
1 'polypeptide(L)'
;MRGNVKRLEAKYNENDKAFHYLEDLILCDSKGNESSNAFDTVTEGLLWLKRALEMIERFFRNMLDDTTCSDNVKHLLKKAYEDALLPYHGFFAQKGFQVRACLMYCYAMWLSNSKYSM
;
A
#
# COMPACT_ATOMS: atom_id res chain seq x y z
N MET A 1 -3.34 3.56 2.88
CA MET A 1 -2.04 4.28 2.84
C MET A 1 -2.12 5.69 3.41
N ARG A 2 -2.98 6.59 2.92
CA ARG A 2 -3.06 7.98 3.42
C ARG A 2 -3.31 8.12 4.93
N GLY A 3 -4.10 7.21 5.53
CA GLY A 3 -4.29 7.17 6.99
C GLY A 3 -2.99 6.89 7.75
N ASN A 4 -2.18 5.95 7.27
CA ASN A 4 -0.89 5.60 7.88
C ASN A 4 0.10 6.77 7.77
N VAL A 5 0.17 7.40 6.60
CA VAL A 5 1.04 8.58 6.40
C VAL A 5 0.66 9.70 7.36
N LYS A 6 -0.64 10.02 7.48
CA LYS A 6 -1.12 11.02 8.44
C LYS A 6 -0.77 10.68 9.89
N ARG A 7 -0.77 9.40 10.27
CA ARG A 7 -0.38 8.96 11.61
C ARG A 7 1.09 9.23 11.89
N LEU A 8 1.97 8.90 10.93
CA LEU A 8 3.40 9.18 11.03
C LEU A 8 3.67 10.70 11.08
N GLU A 9 2.98 11.44 10.21
CA GLU A 9 3.09 12.91 10.13
C GLU A 9 2.64 13.58 11.43
N ALA A 10 1.55 13.11 12.04
CA ALA A 10 1.09 13.60 13.34
C ALA A 10 2.16 13.40 14.42
N LYS A 11 2.76 12.20 14.50
CA LYS A 11 3.81 11.93 15.49
C LYS A 11 5.07 12.75 15.24
N TYR A 12 5.50 12.84 13.99
CA TYR A 12 6.63 13.69 13.59
C TYR A 12 6.43 15.15 14.02
N ASN A 13 5.23 15.69 13.81
CA ASN A 13 4.90 17.06 14.15
C ASN A 13 4.81 17.34 15.66
N GLU A 14 4.73 16.32 16.52
CA GLU A 14 4.78 16.53 17.98
C GLU A 14 6.17 17.02 18.43
N ASN A 15 7.23 16.49 17.81
CA ASN A 15 8.62 16.88 18.09
C ASN A 15 9.53 16.45 16.93
N ASP A 16 9.68 17.34 15.95
CA ASP A 16 10.44 17.12 14.72
C ASP A 16 11.93 16.80 14.95
N LYS A 17 12.51 17.32 16.04
CA LYS A 17 13.89 17.03 16.46
C LYS A 17 14.05 15.67 17.09
N ALA A 18 13.07 15.24 17.89
CA ALA A 18 13.12 13.95 18.59
C ALA A 18 12.66 12.78 17.72
N PHE A 19 11.88 13.04 16.66
CA PHE A 19 11.34 12.03 15.74
C PHE A 19 11.87 12.21 14.32
N HIS A 20 13.12 12.65 14.19
CA HIS A 20 13.71 12.98 12.91
C HIS A 20 13.91 11.75 12.02
N TYR A 21 14.27 10.61 12.61
CA TYR A 21 14.49 9.35 11.90
C TYR A 21 13.32 8.35 12.09
N LEU A 22 13.20 7.40 11.16
CA LEU A 22 12.17 6.34 11.26
C LEU A 22 12.40 5.47 12.49
N GLU A 23 13.66 5.24 12.85
CA GLU A 23 14.09 4.52 14.03
C GLU A 23 13.59 5.20 15.31
N ASP A 24 13.61 6.53 15.36
CA ASP A 24 13.11 7.29 16.52
C ASP A 24 11.60 7.10 16.70
N LEU A 25 10.85 7.11 15.59
CA LEU A 25 9.41 6.84 15.58
C LEU A 25 9.09 5.42 16.06
N ILE A 26 9.89 4.42 15.66
CA ILE A 26 9.74 3.02 16.10
C ILE A 26 10.08 2.87 17.58
N LEU A 27 11.19 3.48 18.02
CA LEU A 27 11.65 3.41 19.41
C LEU A 27 10.70 4.13 20.37
N CYS A 28 9.97 5.15 19.90
CA CYS A 28 8.92 5.81 20.67
C CYS A 28 7.83 4.82 21.10
N ASP A 29 7.39 3.93 20.21
CA ASP A 29 6.38 2.92 20.55
C ASP A 29 6.94 1.81 21.46
N SER A 30 8.21 1.45 21.28
CA SER A 30 8.87 0.41 22.08
C SER A 30 9.15 0.83 23.54
N LYS A 31 9.31 2.13 23.81
CA LYS A 31 9.64 2.66 25.14
C LYS A 31 8.40 2.95 26.01
N GLY A 32 7.22 2.60 25.52
CA GLY A 32 5.94 2.76 26.21
C GLY A 32 5.16 3.93 25.64
N ASN A 33 4.50 3.73 24.49
CA ASN A 33 3.38 4.59 24.12
C ASN A 33 2.09 4.06 24.76
N GLU A 34 1.35 5.00 25.32
CA GLU A 34 0.10 4.91 26.07
C GLU A 34 -1.13 4.62 25.19
N SER A 35 -0.94 3.99 24.03
CA SER A 35 -2.08 3.54 23.23
C SER A 35 -2.66 2.29 23.89
N SER A 36 -3.89 2.41 24.40
CA SER A 36 -4.71 1.27 24.85
C SER A 36 -4.98 0.26 23.72
N ASN A 37 -4.66 0.60 22.47
CA ASN A 37 -4.83 -0.25 21.29
C ASN A 37 -3.49 -0.51 20.59
N ALA A 38 -2.98 -1.74 20.70
CA ALA A 38 -1.78 -2.20 19.99
C ALA A 38 -1.85 -2.04 18.45
N PHE A 39 -3.06 -1.90 17.89
CA PHE A 39 -3.30 -1.71 16.45
C PHE A 39 -3.22 -0.25 15.98
N ASP A 40 -3.07 0.72 16.90
CA ASP A 40 -3.06 2.15 16.58
C ASP A 40 -1.69 2.82 16.76
N THR A 41 -0.61 2.03 16.70
CA THR A 41 0.76 2.52 16.87
C THR A 41 1.32 3.14 15.58
N VAL A 42 2.35 3.97 15.73
CA VAL A 42 3.09 4.57 14.60
C VAL A 42 3.85 3.47 13.86
N THR A 43 4.39 2.51 14.59
CA THR A 43 5.10 1.33 14.10
C THR A 43 4.20 0.48 13.21
N GLU A 44 2.95 0.22 13.61
CA GLU A 44 1.98 -0.47 12.75
C GLU A 44 1.70 0.33 11.46
N GLY A 45 1.52 1.65 11.58
CA GLY A 45 1.33 2.53 10.43
C GLY A 45 2.50 2.43 9.43
N LEU A 46 3.73 2.46 9.94
CA LEU A 46 4.97 2.36 9.18
C LEU A 46 5.12 0.97 8.54
N LEU A 47 4.81 -0.10 9.26
CA LEU A 47 4.84 -1.47 8.75
C LEU A 47 3.93 -1.65 7.54
N TRP A 48 2.69 -1.17 7.63
CA TRP A 48 1.74 -1.22 6.52
C TRP A 48 2.16 -0.32 5.35
N LEU A 49 2.83 0.80 5.62
CA LEU A 49 3.39 1.66 4.58
C LEU A 49 4.57 0.98 3.85
N LYS A 50 5.44 0.28 4.58
CA LYS A 50 6.53 -0.51 4.00
C LYS A 50 6.01 -1.58 3.04
N ARG A 51 5.04 -2.41 3.48
CA ARG A 51 4.45 -3.47 2.64
C ARG A 51 3.80 -2.92 1.36
N ALA A 52 3.16 -1.76 1.50
CA ALA A 52 2.60 -1.02 0.39
C ALA A 52 3.66 -0.58 -0.65
N LEU A 53 4.78 -0.02 -0.19
CA LEU A 53 5.89 0.38 -1.04
C LEU A 53 6.57 -0.83 -1.67
N GLU A 54 6.73 -1.94 -0.94
CA GLU A 54 7.24 -3.20 -1.47
C GLU A 54 6.37 -3.76 -2.60
N MET A 55 5.04 -3.65 -2.49
CA MET A 55 4.15 -4.02 -3.59
C MET A 55 4.39 -3.16 -4.84
N ILE A 56 4.53 -1.84 -4.67
CA ILE A 56 4.77 -0.91 -5.78
C ILE A 56 6.12 -1.20 -6.45
N GLU A 57 7.16 -1.41 -5.65
CA GLU A 57 8.50 -1.73 -6.12
C GLU A 57 8.52 -3.05 -6.90
N ARG A 58 7.90 -4.10 -6.36
CA ARG A 58 7.77 -5.40 -7.04
C ARG A 58 6.95 -5.32 -8.31
N PHE A 59 5.92 -4.49 -8.34
CA PHE A 59 5.15 -4.26 -9.56
C PHE A 59 6.02 -3.68 -10.67
N PHE A 60 6.83 -2.65 -10.38
CA PHE A 60 7.75 -2.10 -11.36
C PHE A 60 8.85 -3.09 -11.77
N ARG A 61 9.39 -3.89 -10.85
CA ARG A 61 10.32 -4.97 -11.22
C ARG A 61 9.69 -5.98 -12.16
N ASN A 62 8.48 -6.44 -11.84
CA ASN A 62 7.73 -7.36 -12.69
C ASN A 62 7.48 -6.75 -14.08
N MET A 63 7.27 -5.43 -14.20
CA MET A 63 7.15 -4.76 -15.49
C MET A 63 8.46 -4.69 -16.26
N LEU A 64 9.58 -4.46 -15.58
CA LEU A 64 10.90 -4.44 -16.22
C LEU A 64 11.33 -5.82 -16.72
N ASP A 65 10.94 -6.87 -16.00
CA ASP A 65 11.22 -8.27 -16.35
C ASP A 65 10.22 -8.83 -17.38
N ASP A 66 9.11 -8.14 -17.65
CA ASP A 66 8.08 -8.61 -18.57
C ASP A 66 8.49 -8.37 -20.03
N THR A 67 8.82 -9.46 -20.73
CA THR A 67 9.19 -9.44 -22.14
C THR A 67 8.00 -9.58 -23.08
N THR A 68 6.77 -9.68 -22.56
CA THR A 68 5.58 -9.95 -23.39
C THR A 68 5.12 -8.73 -24.20
N CYS A 69 5.64 -7.53 -23.90
CA CYS A 69 5.25 -6.25 -24.50
C CYS A 69 3.73 -6.03 -24.51
N SER A 70 3.01 -6.61 -23.54
CA SER A 70 1.56 -6.51 -23.44
C SER A 70 1.16 -5.29 -22.63
N ASP A 71 0.17 -4.55 -23.11
CA ASP A 71 -0.46 -3.48 -22.33
C ASP A 71 -1.21 -4.02 -21.08
N ASN A 72 -1.38 -5.35 -20.96
CA ASN A 72 -2.08 -5.98 -19.85
C ASN A 72 -1.18 -6.27 -18.64
N VAL A 73 -0.95 -5.24 -17.83
CA VAL A 73 -0.12 -5.31 -16.61
C VAL A 73 -0.83 -5.93 -15.38
N LYS A 74 -2.07 -6.42 -15.51
CA LYS A 74 -2.84 -6.93 -14.36
C LYS A 74 -2.19 -8.10 -13.65
N HIS A 75 -1.63 -9.02 -14.43
CA HIS A 75 -1.02 -10.23 -13.91
C HIS A 75 0.24 -9.89 -13.11
N LEU A 76 1.01 -8.88 -13.56
CA LEU A 76 2.17 -8.33 -12.86
C LEU A 76 1.78 -7.66 -11.54
N LEU A 77 0.68 -6.89 -11.54
CA LEU A 77 0.14 -6.25 -10.34
C LEU A 77 -0.40 -7.28 -9.34
N LYS A 78 -1.08 -8.31 -9.82
CA LYS A 78 -1.57 -9.43 -8.99
C LYS A 78 -0.41 -10.15 -8.34
N LYS A 79 0.64 -10.49 -9.10
CA LYS A 79 1.86 -11.10 -8.57
C LYS A 79 2.51 -10.25 -7.48
N ALA A 80 2.67 -8.95 -7.73
CA ALA A 80 3.23 -8.03 -6.73
C ALA A 80 2.38 -7.95 -5.44
N TYR A 81 1.05 -7.98 -5.56
CA TYR A 81 0.14 -8.03 -4.42
C TYR A 81 0.24 -9.34 -3.63
N GLU A 82 0.31 -10.47 -4.35
CA GLU A 82 0.45 -11.80 -3.76
C GLU A 82 1.73 -11.93 -2.93
N ASP A 83 2.82 -11.34 -3.40
CA ASP A 83 4.11 -11.38 -2.72
C ASP A 83 4.20 -10.44 -1.51
N ALA A 84 3.66 -9.21 -1.62
CA ALA A 84 3.91 -8.16 -0.63
C ALA A 84 2.80 -7.99 0.42
N LEU A 85 1.53 -8.22 0.05
CA LEU A 85 0.37 -7.83 0.87
C LEU A 85 -0.59 -8.97 1.18
N LEU A 86 -0.73 -9.95 0.29
CA LEU A 86 -1.64 -11.09 0.48
C LEU A 86 -1.40 -11.85 1.81
N PRO A 87 -0.15 -12.15 2.23
CA PRO A 87 0.09 -12.90 3.47
C PRO A 87 -0.45 -12.22 4.73
N TYR A 88 -0.65 -10.90 4.66
CA TYR A 88 -1.08 -10.07 5.79
C TYR A 88 -2.55 -9.66 5.69
N HIS A 89 -3.22 -9.96 4.57
CA HIS A 89 -4.64 -9.71 4.39
C HIS A 89 -5.46 -10.95 4.76
N GLY A 90 -6.39 -10.79 5.69
CA GLY A 90 -7.43 -11.78 5.94
C GLY A 90 -8.36 -11.97 4.74
N PHE A 91 -9.10 -13.07 4.71
CA PHE A 91 -9.97 -13.49 3.59
C PHE A 91 -10.82 -12.35 2.99
N PHE A 92 -11.43 -11.52 3.83
CA PHE A 92 -12.27 -10.39 3.39
C PHE A 92 -11.48 -9.29 2.66
N ALA A 93 -10.27 -8.98 3.11
CA ALA A 93 -9.42 -7.98 2.47
C ALA A 93 -8.91 -8.46 1.09
N GLN A 94 -8.67 -9.77 0.95
CA GLN A 94 -8.30 -10.39 -0.33
C GLN A 94 -9.43 -10.29 -1.37
N LYS A 95 -10.68 -10.56 -0.96
CA LYS A 95 -11.85 -10.40 -1.85
C LYS A 95 -12.09 -8.94 -2.25
N GLY A 96 -11.90 -8.00 -1.31
CA GLY A 96 -12.00 -6.57 -1.61
C GLY A 96 -10.97 -6.07 -2.62
N PHE A 97 -9.78 -6.66 -2.69
CA PHE A 97 -8.79 -6.34 -3.72
C PHE A 97 -9.23 -6.80 -5.11
N GLN A 98 -9.74 -8.02 -5.22
CA GLN A 98 -10.23 -8.59 -6.49
C GLN A 98 -11.37 -7.75 -7.09
N VAL A 99 -12.32 -7.30 -6.27
CA VAL A 99 -13.44 -6.46 -6.72
C VAL A 99 -12.96 -5.10 -7.24
N ARG A 100 -12.04 -4.43 -6.53
CA ARG A 100 -11.51 -3.12 -6.96
C ARG A 100 -10.69 -3.20 -8.25
N ALA A 101 -9.88 -4.24 -8.40
CA ALA A 101 -9.16 -4.49 -9.65
C ALA A 101 -10.11 -4.69 -10.83
N CYS A 102 -11.24 -5.37 -10.60
CA CYS A 102 -12.29 -5.55 -11.61
C CYS A 102 -12.98 -4.23 -11.96
N LEU A 103 -13.38 -3.43 -10.96
CA LEU A 103 -14.03 -2.14 -11.15
C LEU A 103 -13.15 -1.13 -11.90
N MET A 104 -11.84 -1.08 -11.58
CA MET A 104 -10.89 -0.23 -12.29
C MET A 104 -10.83 -0.58 -13.78
N TYR A 105 -10.98 -1.86 -14.13
CA TYR A 105 -10.99 -2.29 -15.52
C TYR A 105 -12.30 -2.00 -16.24
N CYS A 106 -13.45 -2.20 -15.58
CA CYS A 106 -14.74 -1.80 -16.13
C CYS A 106 -14.76 -0.29 -16.41
N TYR A 107 -14.16 0.52 -15.53
CA TYR A 107 -14.05 1.96 -15.72
C TYR A 107 -13.09 2.33 -16.87
N ALA A 108 -11.92 1.71 -16.95
CA ALA A 108 -10.98 1.93 -18.06
C ALA A 108 -11.57 1.53 -19.43
N MET A 109 -12.33 0.43 -19.48
CA MET A 109 -13.02 -0.04 -20.67
C MET A 109 -14.19 0.90 -21.05
N TRP A 110 -14.95 1.38 -20.07
CA TRP A 110 -16.00 2.39 -20.27
C TRP A 110 -15.43 3.71 -20.81
N LEU A 111 -14.33 4.22 -20.23
CA LEU A 111 -13.64 5.41 -20.73
C LEU A 111 -13.11 5.24 -22.15
N SER A 112 -12.59 4.06 -22.48
CA SER A 112 -12.10 3.77 -23.83
C SER A 112 -13.26 3.76 -24.83
N ASN A 113 -14.36 3.08 -24.52
CA ASN A 113 -15.54 3.03 -25.40
C ASN A 113 -16.25 4.39 -25.51
N SER A 114 -16.24 5.21 -24.47
CA SER A 114 -16.83 6.56 -24.49
C SER A 114 -16.07 7.52 -25.42
N LYS A 115 -14.78 7.28 -25.72
CA LYS A 115 -14.00 8.11 -26.65
C LYS A 115 -14.23 7.79 -28.13
N TYR A 116 -14.85 6.66 -28.46
CA TYR A 116 -15.12 6.22 -29.83
C TYR A 116 -16.61 6.30 -30.22
N SER A 117 -17.44 6.97 -29.41
CA SER A 117 -18.90 7.11 -29.63
C SER A 117 -19.30 8.51 -30.12
N MET A 118 -18.43 9.18 -30.90
CA MET A 118 -18.75 10.41 -31.64
C MET A 118 -18.67 10.15 -33.14
#